data_AF-A0ABC8QNV2-F1
#
_entry.id   AF-A0ABC8QNV2-F1
#
_cell.length_a   1.000
_cell.length_b   1.000
_cell.length_c   1.000
_cell.angle_alpha   90.00
_cell.angle_beta   90.00
_cell.angle_gamma   90.00
#
_symmetry.space_group_name_H-M   'P 1'
#
loop_
_entity.id
_entity.type
_entity.pdbx_description
1 polymer ?
#
loop_
_entity_poly.entity_id
_entity_poly.type
_entity_poly.pdbx_seq_one_letter_code
_entity_poly.pdbx_strand_id
1 'polypeptide(L)' 'MLPTLNLTGDVILTERISTLLGMVGPGDVVLVRSPENPRRTITKRILGMEGDKVTFLVDPRNSDNCHTVE' A
#
# COMPACT_ATOMS: atom_id res chain seq x y z
N MET A 1 6.76 -3.14 6.98
CA MET A 1 7.11 -2.79 5.59
C MET A 1 8.61 -2.59 5.54
N LEU A 2 9.41 -3.66 5.63
CA LEU A 2 10.86 -3.50 5.67
C LEU A 2 11.37 -2.92 4.34
N PRO A 3 12.41 -2.06 4.36
CA PRO A 3 13.08 -1.51 5.55
C PRO A 3 12.40 -0.26 6.13
N THR A 4 11.37 0.30 5.47
CA THR A 4 10.70 1.55 5.90
C THR A 4 10.09 1.45 7.29
N LEU A 5 9.48 0.31 7.61
CA LEU A 5 8.90 0.03 8.93
C LEU A 5 9.42 -1.32 9.42
N ASN A 6 9.96 -1.32 10.65
CA ASN A 6 10.58 -2.44 11.32
C ASN A 6 9.60 -3.59 11.61
N LEU A 7 10.16 -4.80 11.75
CA LEU A 7 9.41 -6.00 12.10
C LEU A 7 9.00 -6.01 13.58
N THR A 8 9.87 -5.49 14.45
CA THR A 8 9.75 -5.56 15.92
C THR A 8 8.79 -4.51 16.50
N GLY A 9 8.18 -3.69 15.64
CA GLY A 9 7.20 -2.67 16.00
C GLY A 9 7.76 -1.26 15.95
N ASP A 10 7.10 -0.40 15.17
CA ASP A 10 7.34 1.05 15.16
C ASP A 10 6.12 1.78 15.73
N VAL A 11 6.36 2.93 16.36
CA VAL A 11 5.31 3.91 16.64
C VAL A 11 5.28 4.90 15.48
N ILE A 12 4.12 5.02 14.83
CA ILE A 12 3.93 5.88 13.65
C ILE A 12 2.96 7.02 13.97
N LEU A 13 3.34 8.23 13.57
CA LEU A 13 2.45 9.39 13.58
C LEU A 13 1.60 9.37 12.31
N THR A 14 0.30 9.60 12.44
CA THR A 14 -0.65 9.55 11.33
C THR A 14 -1.39 10.87 11.22
N GLU A 15 -1.48 11.43 10.03
CA GLU A 15 -2.41 12.52 9.75
C GLU A 15 -3.72 11.94 9.16
N ARG A 16 -4.86 12.56 9.46
CA ARG A 16 -6.19 12.10 8.98
C ARG A 16 -6.84 13.08 8.00
N ILE A 17 -6.26 14.27 7.83
CA ILE A 17 -6.89 15.36 7.09
C ILE A 17 -6.78 15.09 5.59
N SER A 18 -5.64 14.62 5.07
CA SER A 18 -5.49 14.36 3.64
C SER A 18 -6.42 13.25 3.18
N THR A 19 -6.69 12.24 4.03
CA THR A 19 -7.67 11.19 3.71
C THR A 19 -9.09 11.73 3.56
N LEU A 20 -9.46 12.75 4.34
CA LEU A 20 -10.78 13.39 4.27
C LEU A 20 -10.90 14.35 3.10
N LEU A 21 -9.79 14.97 2.69
CA LEU A 21 -9.75 15.91 1.57
C LEU A 21 -9.46 15.22 0.21
N GLY A 22 -9.30 13.90 0.19
CA GLY A 22 -8.96 13.16 -1.04
C GLY A 22 -7.57 13.50 -1.59
N MET A 23 -6.65 13.92 -0.73
CA MET A 23 -5.31 14.38 -1.10
C MET A 23 -4.24 13.28 -0.99
N VAL A 24 -4.64 12.03 -0.76
CA VAL A 24 -3.72 10.88 -0.74
C VAL A 24 -3.38 10.44 -2.16
N GLY A 25 -2.14 10.01 -2.38
CA GLY A 25 -1.67 9.61 -3.72
C GLY A 25 -0.53 8.58 -3.71
N PRO A 26 -0.01 8.22 -4.91
CA PRO A 26 1.08 7.27 -5.04
C PRO A 26 2.31 7.68 -4.23
N GLY A 27 2.89 6.73 -3.51
CA GLY A 27 4.02 6.95 -2.60
C GLY A 27 3.61 7.16 -1.15
N ASP A 28 2.37 7.58 -0.85
CA ASP A 28 1.92 7.74 0.52
C ASP A 28 1.83 6.41 1.26
N VAL A 29 2.15 6.43 2.56
CA VAL A 29 1.99 5.28 3.45
C VAL A 29 0.71 5.47 4.25
N VAL A 30 -0.25 4.59 4.05
CA VAL A 30 -1.59 4.69 4.64
C VAL A 30 -1.86 3.56 5.61
N LEU A 31 -2.66 3.87 6.64
CA LEU A 31 -3.30 2.86 7.48
C LEU A 31 -4.69 2.60 6.93
N VAL A 32 -4.97 1.34 6.60
CA VAL A 32 -6.26 0.92 6.04
C VAL A 32 -6.80 -0.26 6.82
N ARG A 33 -8.12 -0.40 6.84
CA ARG A 33 -8.76 -1.63 7.32
C ARG A 33 -8.45 -2.76 6.34
N SER A 34 -8.07 -3.92 6.87
CA SER A 34 -7.85 -5.09 6.03
C SER A 34 -9.18 -5.53 5.39
N PRO A 35 -9.21 -5.76 4.06
CA PRO A 35 -10.38 -6.27 3.38
C PRO A 35 -10.70 -7.72 3.77
N GLU A 36 -9.68 -8.53 4.07
CA GLU A 36 -9.84 -9.92 4.52
C GLU A 36 -10.33 -10.02 5.96
N ASN A 37 -9.86 -9.12 6.84
CA ASN A 37 -10.29 -9.07 8.24
C ASN A 37 -10.45 -7.62 8.72
N PRO A 38 -11.69 -7.07 8.72
CA PRO A 38 -11.95 -5.68 9.10
C PRO A 38 -11.61 -5.32 10.56
N ARG A 39 -11.31 -6.31 11.41
CA ARG A 39 -10.81 -6.09 12.78
C ARG A 39 -9.31 -5.76 12.83
N ARG A 40 -8.59 -5.89 11.72
CA ARG A 40 -7.17 -5.57 11.60
C ARG A 40 -6.96 -4.30 10.80
N THR A 41 -6.10 -3.43 11.32
CA THR A 41 -5.52 -2.31 10.57
C THR A 41 -4.18 -2.74 10.00
N ILE A 42 -3.95 -2.45 8.72
CA ILE A 42 -2.71 -2.76 8.02
C ILE A 42 -2.08 -1.48 7.48
N THR A 43 -0.76 -1.50 7.33
CA THR A 43 -0.02 -0.39 6.73
C THR A 43 0.49 -0.80 5.35
N LYS A 44 0.19 0.02 4.34
CA LYS A 44 0.60 -0.20 2.94
C LYS A 44 1.07 1.11 2.32
N ARG A 45 1.86 1.01 1.25
CA ARG A 45 2.22 2.15 0.41
C ARG A 45 1.32 2.15 -0.83
N ILE A 46 0.75 3.29 -1.17
CA ILE A 46 -0.04 3.44 -2.39
C ILE A 46 0.92 3.36 -3.59
N LEU A 47 0.60 2.52 -4.56
CA LEU A 47 1.33 2.39 -5.82
C LEU A 47 0.53 2.92 -7.01
N GLY A 48 -0.79 2.76 -6.99
CA GLY A 48 -1.71 3.28 -7.98
C GLY A 48 -3.01 3.71 -7.32
N MET A 49 -3.70 4.64 -7.97
CA MET A 49 -4.99 5.20 -7.59
C MET A 49 -6.07 4.75 -8.57
N GLU A 50 -7.32 5.15 -8.33
CA GLU A 50 -8.42 4.89 -9.25
C GLU A 50 -8.09 5.41 -10.66
N GLY A 51 -8.27 4.54 -11.67
CA GLY A 51 -7.95 4.84 -13.06
C GLY A 51 -6.52 4.45 -13.48
N ASP A 52 -5.65 4.09 -12.54
CA ASP A 52 -4.30 3.64 -12.85
C ASP A 52 -4.27 2.16 -13.27
N LYS A 53 -3.45 1.86 -14.29
CA LYS A 53 -3.10 0.47 -14.64
C LYS A 53 -1.76 0.11 -14.03
N VAL A 54 -1.75 -0.84 -13.09
CA VAL A 54 -0.53 -1.25 -12.37
C VAL A 54 -0.04 -2.59 -12.91
N THR A 55 1.17 -2.59 -13.47
CA THR A 55 1.82 -3.82 -13.97
C THR A 55 2.93 -4.25 -13.02
N PHE A 56 2.97 -5.53 -12.66
CA PHE A 56 3.99 -6.11 -11.80
C PHE A 56 4.43 -7.49 -12.28
N LEU A 57 5.68 -7.85 -11.97
CA LEU A 57 6.20 -9.20 -12.19
C LEU A 57 5.58 -10.17 -11.18
N VAL A 58 5.06 -11.29 -11.67
CA VAL A 58 4.40 -12.31 -10.82
C VAL A 58 5.42 -13.04 -9.95
N ASP A 59 6.56 -13.41 -10.54
CA ASP A 59 7.71 -13.97 -9.82
C ASP A 59 9.01 -13.30 -10.31
N PRO A 60 9.40 -12.17 -9.68
CA PRO A 60 10.56 -11.38 -10.12
C PRO A 60 11.88 -12.13 -10.06
N ARG A 61 11.95 -13.26 -9.34
CA ARG A 61 13.19 -14.03 -9.17
C ARG A 61 13.36 -15.12 -10.22
N ASN A 62 12.28 -15.54 -10.88
CA ASN A 62 12.27 -16.76 -11.67
C ASN A 62 11.57 -16.63 -13.02
N SER A 63 10.91 -15.52 -13.32
CA SER A 63 10.21 -15.32 -14.60
C SER A 63 10.04 -13.85 -14.98
N ASP A 64 9.94 -13.60 -16.28
CA ASP A 64 9.59 -12.28 -16.84
C ASP A 64 8.07 -12.10 -17.03
N ASN A 65 7.25 -12.99 -16.45
CA ASN A 65 5.81 -12.93 -16.56
C ASN A 65 5.27 -11.73 -15.77
N CYS A 66 4.61 -10.82 -16.49
CA CYS A 66 3.94 -9.65 -15.93
C CYS A 66 2.43 -9.87 -15.82
N HIS A 67 1.82 -9.27 -14.80
CA HIS A 67 0.38 -9.15 -14.66
C HIS A 67 0.01 -7.68 -14.49
N THR A 68 -1.08 -7.25 -15.15
CA THR A 68 -1.60 -5.88 -15.07
C THR A 68 -2.96 -5.90 -14.41
N VAL A 69 -3.16 -5.02 -13.44
CA VAL A 69 -4.45 -4.74 -12.80
C VAL A 69 -4.91 -3.36 -13.21
N GLU A 70 -6.19 -3.21 -13.53
CA GLU A 70 -6.85 -1.96 -13.91
C GLU A 70 -7.84 -1.50 -12.83
#